data_AF-A0A933ERH6-F1
#
_entry.id   AF-A0A933ERH6-F1
#
_cell.length_a   1.000
_cell.length_b   1.000
_cell.length_c   1.000
_cell.angle_alpha   90.00
_cell.angle_beta   90.00
_cell.angle_gamma   90.00
#
_symmetry.space_group_name_H-M   'P 1'
#
loop_
_entity.id
_entity.type
_entity.pdbx_description
1 polymer ?
#
loop_
_entity_poly.entity_id
_entity_poly.type
_entity_poly.pdbx_seq_one_letter_code
_entity_poly.pdbx_strand_id
1 'polypeptide(L)'
;MVFGLHVADTTYKHVMEHLTNYRYYYGVTKELKSAKQQKMSPQRRLLIQGLAACANEGLMACSCVFLRKHEYTGPYLHPHSYGGRQPVRFRNFVLKQLLYFHFASATFETEERELVLDRFEMSLDDRLNLEEYIRNDYELPAFKHITHADSIYVEMLQVTDMLAGPFKEVALQLADDELKEALAFVRVKDITFVGKR
;
A
#
# COMPACT_ATOMS: atom_id res chain seq x y z
N MET A 1 -2.66 -2.06 -8.96
CA MET A 1 -1.96 -1.16 -8.02
C MET A 1 -2.19 -1.70 -6.64
N VAL A 2 -1.16 -1.80 -5.82
CA VAL A 2 -1.22 -2.20 -4.42
C VAL A 2 -0.35 -1.23 -3.63
N PHE A 3 -0.84 -0.81 -2.47
CA PHE A 3 -0.23 0.19 -1.62
C PHE A 3 0.21 -0.45 -0.30
N GLY A 4 1.33 0.01 0.24
CA GLY A 4 1.89 -0.45 1.51
C GLY A 4 2.27 0.76 2.36
N LEU A 5 1.91 0.70 3.63
CA LEU A 5 2.29 1.65 4.67
C LEU A 5 2.98 0.87 5.78
N HIS A 6 4.08 1.43 6.27
CA HIS A 6 4.83 0.90 7.39
C HIS A 6 5.05 2.02 8.39
N VAL A 7 4.69 1.74 9.63
CA VAL A 7 4.79 2.65 10.78
C VAL A 7 5.26 1.80 11.95
N ALA A 8 6.18 2.31 12.77
CA ALA A 8 6.59 1.62 13.99
C ALA A 8 5.59 1.90 15.12
N ASP A 9 5.48 1.01 16.11
CA ASP A 9 4.56 1.20 17.25
C ASP A 9 4.81 2.52 17.99
N THR A 10 6.08 2.91 18.11
CA THR A 10 6.51 4.17 18.74
C THR A 10 6.04 5.41 17.98
N THR A 11 5.82 5.28 16.67
CA THR A 11 5.44 6.40 15.79
C THR A 11 3.99 6.33 15.33
N TYR A 12 3.31 5.20 15.56
CA TYR A 12 1.90 4.98 15.24
C TYR A 12 1.00 6.09 15.77
N LYS A 13 1.22 6.51 17.02
CA LYS A 13 0.45 7.59 17.66
C LYS A 13 0.59 8.93 16.95
N HIS A 14 1.79 9.28 16.47
CA HIS A 14 2.01 10.55 15.76
C HIS A 14 1.23 10.60 14.44
N VAL A 15 1.25 9.52 13.67
CA VAL A 15 0.46 9.44 12.42
C VAL A 15 -1.03 9.51 12.72
N MET A 16 -1.47 8.85 13.80
CA MET A 16 -2.85 8.89 14.28
C MET A 16 -3.32 10.28 14.72
N GLU A 17 -2.46 11.09 15.33
CA GLU A 17 -2.78 12.46 15.75
C GLU A 17 -3.10 13.33 14.54
N HIS A 18 -2.33 13.26 13.45
CA HIS A 18 -2.63 13.98 12.22
C HIS A 18 -3.98 13.59 11.62
N LEU A 19 -4.29 12.29 11.62
CA LEU A 19 -5.59 11.79 11.15
C LEU A 19 -6.75 12.28 12.04
N THR A 20 -6.55 12.25 13.36
CA THR A 20 -7.55 12.65 14.35
C THR A 20 -7.83 14.14 14.27
N ASN A 21 -6.78 14.97 14.17
CA ASN A 21 -6.89 16.40 13.99
C ASN A 21 -7.64 16.74 12.69
N TYR A 22 -7.30 16.09 11.58
CA TYR A 22 -8.02 16.26 10.33
C TYR A 22 -9.51 15.94 10.48
N ARG A 23 -9.84 14.80 11.12
CA ARG A 23 -11.25 14.43 11.33
C ARG A 23 -12.00 15.45 12.18
N TYR A 24 -11.38 15.89 13.27
CA TYR A 24 -11.95 16.85 14.20
C TYR A 24 -12.24 18.18 13.52
N TYR A 25 -11.23 18.80 12.89
CA TYR A 25 -11.35 20.12 12.29
C TYR A 25 -12.27 20.16 11.06
N TYR A 26 -12.41 19.06 10.33
CA TYR A 26 -13.24 19.00 9.13
C TYR A 26 -14.55 18.22 9.31
N GLY A 27 -14.92 17.87 10.55
CA GLY A 27 -16.17 17.19 10.86
C GLY A 27 -16.32 15.84 10.15
N VAL A 28 -15.22 15.13 9.89
CA VAL A 28 -15.26 13.84 9.20
C VAL A 28 -15.56 12.74 10.20
N THR A 29 -16.81 12.30 10.21
CA THR A 29 -17.33 11.27 11.13
C THR A 29 -17.44 9.89 10.48
N LYS A 30 -17.27 9.81 9.15
CA LYS A 30 -17.34 8.57 8.38
C LYS A 30 -15.94 8.08 8.02
N GLU A 31 -15.85 6.80 7.69
CA GLU A 31 -14.66 6.20 7.09
C GLU A 31 -14.18 6.99 5.87
N LEU A 32 -12.87 7.23 5.83
CA LEU A 32 -12.21 7.90 4.72
C LEU A 32 -12.07 6.89 3.58
N LYS A 33 -12.90 7.06 2.55
CA LYS A 33 -12.81 6.24 1.34
C LYS A 33 -11.94 6.91 0.28
N SER A 34 -11.24 6.08 -0.49
CA SER A 34 -10.59 6.50 -1.72
C SER A 34 -11.64 7.11 -2.67
N ALA A 35 -11.43 8.38 -2.98
CA ALA A 35 -12.13 9.05 -4.07
C ALA A 35 -11.13 9.21 -5.21
N LYS A 36 -11.59 8.99 -6.45
CA LYS A 36 -10.81 9.43 -7.62
C LYS A 36 -10.65 10.94 -7.52
N GLN A 37 -9.42 11.40 -7.40
CA GLN A 37 -9.13 12.82 -7.22
C GLN A 37 -8.00 13.23 -8.13
N GLN A 38 -8.35 14.06 -9.09
CA GLN A 38 -7.40 14.64 -10.05
C GLN A 38 -6.83 15.97 -9.54
N LYS A 39 -7.48 16.58 -8.54
CA LYS A 39 -7.11 17.87 -7.95
C LYS A 39 -7.04 17.77 -6.43
N MET A 40 -6.07 18.47 -5.86
CA MET A 40 -5.90 18.60 -4.42
C MET A 40 -6.94 19.56 -3.81
N SER A 41 -7.61 19.16 -2.73
CA SER A 41 -8.41 20.11 -1.93
C SER A 41 -7.56 20.70 -0.81
N PRO A 42 -7.79 21.97 -0.38
CA PRO A 42 -7.01 22.58 0.70
C PRO A 42 -7.00 21.74 2.00
N GLN A 43 -8.13 21.09 2.30
CA GLN A 43 -8.31 20.26 3.48
C GLN A 43 -7.42 19.00 3.41
N ARG A 44 -7.43 18.30 2.27
CA ARG A 44 -6.60 17.11 2.06
C ARG A 44 -5.13 17.46 1.98
N ARG A 45 -4.80 18.65 1.44
CA ARG A 45 -3.43 19.15 1.38
C ARG A 45 -2.77 19.14 2.74
N LEU A 46 -3.46 19.66 3.76
CA LEU A 46 -2.94 19.69 5.13
C LEU A 46 -2.70 18.31 5.72
N LEU A 47 -3.61 17.36 5.48
CA LEU A 47 -3.42 15.98 5.92
C LEU A 47 -2.25 15.31 5.20
N ILE A 48 -2.17 15.43 3.87
CA ILE A 48 -1.08 14.85 3.07
C ILE A 48 0.26 15.48 3.44
N GLN A 49 0.30 16.78 3.72
CA GLN A 49 1.50 17.46 4.22
C GLN A 49 1.95 16.93 5.59
N GLY A 50 1.01 16.66 6.51
CA GLY A 50 1.32 16.01 7.79
C GLY A 50 1.91 14.61 7.60
N LEU A 51 1.30 13.80 6.73
CA LEU A 51 1.82 12.47 6.40
C LEU A 51 3.19 12.53 5.71
N ALA A 52 3.39 13.49 4.80
CA ALA A 52 4.67 13.71 4.14
C ALA A 52 5.76 14.13 5.15
N ALA A 53 5.42 14.97 6.13
CA ALA A 53 6.34 15.33 7.21
C ALA A 53 6.74 14.10 8.03
N CYS A 54 5.78 13.27 8.44
CA CYS A 54 6.07 12.00 9.13
C CYS A 54 6.96 11.08 8.28
N ALA A 55 6.75 11.02 6.97
CA ALA A 55 7.59 10.21 6.08
C ALA A 55 9.02 10.76 5.97
N ASN A 56 9.17 12.08 5.85
CA ASN A 56 10.47 12.76 5.76
C ASN A 56 11.29 12.66 7.06
N GLU A 57 10.62 12.63 8.21
CA GLU A 57 11.23 12.38 9.52
C GLU A 57 11.56 10.90 9.76
N GLY A 58 11.22 10.02 8.81
CA GLY A 58 11.43 8.58 8.97
C GLY A 58 10.55 8.00 10.07
N LEU A 59 9.34 8.52 10.28
CA LEU A 59 8.34 7.96 11.19
C LEU A 59 7.40 6.98 10.49
N MET A 60 7.29 7.08 9.16
CA MET A 60 6.52 6.17 8.31
C MET A 60 7.19 5.97 6.95
N ALA A 61 6.89 4.86 6.29
CA ALA A 61 7.23 4.62 4.89
C ALA A 61 5.99 4.24 4.08
N CYS A 62 5.85 4.89 2.92
CA CYS A 62 4.81 4.58 1.94
C CYS A 62 5.44 4.02 0.67
N SER A 63 4.86 2.93 0.16
CA SER A 63 5.25 2.34 -1.10
C SER A 63 4.04 1.95 -1.93
N CYS A 64 4.15 2.05 -3.24
CA CYS A 64 3.14 1.63 -4.18
C CYS A 64 3.78 0.86 -5.32
N VAL A 65 3.15 -0.24 -5.72
CA VAL A 65 3.45 -0.90 -6.99
C VAL A 65 2.24 -0.84 -7.90
N PHE A 66 2.48 -0.61 -9.18
CA PHE A 66 1.44 -0.62 -10.19
C PHE A 66 1.88 -1.38 -11.43
N LEU A 67 0.89 -1.79 -12.23
CA LEU A 67 1.13 -2.45 -13.50
C LEU A 67 0.05 -2.04 -14.49
N ARG A 68 0.45 -1.95 -15.75
CA ARG A 68 -0.44 -1.72 -16.89
C ARG A 68 -0.93 -3.06 -17.41
N LYS A 69 -2.18 -3.42 -17.07
CA LYS A 69 -2.75 -4.75 -17.37
C LYS A 69 -2.67 -5.16 -18.84
N HIS A 70 -2.79 -4.19 -19.76
CA HIS A 70 -2.75 -4.42 -21.19
C HIS A 70 -1.33 -4.68 -21.72
N GLU A 71 -0.31 -4.20 -21.01
CA GLU A 71 1.11 -4.42 -21.33
C GLU A 71 1.74 -5.57 -20.51
N TYR A 72 1.04 -6.08 -19.49
CA TYR A 72 1.57 -7.12 -18.62
C TYR A 72 1.71 -8.44 -19.39
N THR A 73 2.93 -8.96 -19.43
CA THR A 73 3.31 -10.19 -20.15
C THR A 73 3.53 -11.39 -19.25
N GLY A 74 3.28 -11.26 -17.93
CA GLY A 74 3.51 -12.34 -16.98
C GLY A 74 2.45 -13.46 -17.00
N PRO A 75 2.67 -14.52 -16.20
CA PRO A 75 1.97 -15.79 -16.36
C PRO A 75 0.52 -15.82 -15.86
N TYR A 76 0.10 -14.87 -15.01
CA TYR A 76 -1.11 -15.06 -14.20
C TYR A 76 -2.36 -14.33 -14.69
N LEU A 77 -2.24 -13.36 -15.60
CA LEU A 77 -3.35 -12.44 -15.91
C LEU A 77 -4.17 -12.88 -17.13
N HIS A 78 -3.52 -13.35 -18.20
CA HIS A 78 -4.17 -13.61 -19.48
C HIS A 78 -4.46 -15.10 -19.67
N PRO A 79 -5.57 -15.47 -20.35
CA PRO A 79 -5.87 -16.88 -20.64
C PRO A 79 -4.78 -17.60 -21.44
N HIS A 80 -4.08 -16.86 -22.31
CA HIS A 80 -3.00 -17.37 -23.15
C HIS A 80 -1.64 -17.42 -22.45
N SER A 81 -1.55 -16.89 -21.22
CA SER A 81 -0.32 -16.98 -20.44
C SER A 81 -0.04 -18.42 -20.01
N TYR A 82 1.24 -18.76 -19.81
CA TYR A 82 1.64 -20.04 -19.23
C TYR A 82 1.01 -20.22 -17.83
N GLY A 83 0.12 -21.21 -17.68
CA GLY A 83 -0.69 -21.44 -16.47
C GLY A 83 -2.12 -20.87 -16.55
N GLY A 84 -2.43 -20.08 -17.56
CA GLY A 84 -3.75 -19.47 -17.77
C GLY A 84 -4.07 -18.35 -16.78
N ARG A 85 -5.32 -17.88 -16.84
CA ARG A 85 -5.82 -16.81 -15.96
C ARG A 85 -5.95 -17.34 -14.52
N GLN A 86 -5.09 -16.88 -13.62
CA GLN A 86 -5.02 -17.31 -12.21
C GLN A 86 -5.11 -16.08 -11.27
N PRO A 87 -6.32 -15.56 -10.98
CA PRO A 87 -6.50 -14.29 -10.26
C PRO A 87 -5.87 -14.27 -8.85
N VAL A 88 -5.99 -15.36 -8.10
CA VAL A 88 -5.42 -15.49 -6.75
C VAL A 88 -3.89 -15.42 -6.79
N ARG A 89 -3.25 -16.18 -7.68
CA ARG A 89 -1.79 -16.15 -7.86
C ARG A 89 -1.31 -14.80 -8.38
N PHE A 90 -2.06 -14.16 -9.28
CA PHE A 90 -1.76 -12.80 -9.72
C PHE A 90 -1.76 -11.81 -8.55
N ARG A 91 -2.77 -11.85 -7.67
CA ARG A 91 -2.84 -11.00 -6.48
C ARG A 91 -1.63 -11.24 -5.57
N ASN A 92 -1.36 -12.51 -5.23
CA ASN A 92 -0.25 -12.87 -4.35
C ASN A 92 1.09 -12.43 -4.95
N PHE A 93 1.26 -12.56 -6.27
CA PHE A 93 2.42 -12.05 -7.00
C PHE A 93 2.57 -10.53 -6.85
N VAL A 94 1.52 -9.74 -7.10
CA VAL A 94 1.57 -8.28 -7.00
C VAL A 94 1.85 -7.83 -5.57
N LEU A 95 1.23 -8.48 -4.58
CA LEU A 95 1.51 -8.23 -3.17
C LEU A 95 2.97 -8.51 -2.83
N LYS A 96 3.53 -9.63 -3.30
CA LYS A 96 4.94 -9.96 -3.09
C LYS A 96 5.89 -8.96 -3.73
N GLN A 97 5.59 -8.49 -4.93
CA GLN A 97 6.37 -7.42 -5.57
C GLN A 97 6.34 -6.11 -4.76
N LEU A 98 5.20 -5.79 -4.13
CA LEU A 98 5.12 -4.66 -3.20
C LEU A 98 6.03 -4.88 -2.00
N LEU A 99 5.94 -6.04 -1.34
CA LEU A 99 6.74 -6.32 -0.15
C LEU A 99 8.24 -6.27 -0.45
N TYR A 100 8.69 -6.88 -1.55
CA TYR A 100 10.08 -6.77 -2.00
C TYR A 100 10.51 -5.32 -2.21
N PHE A 101 9.70 -4.55 -2.92
CA PHE A 101 10.02 -3.15 -3.18
C PHE A 101 10.04 -2.31 -1.90
N HIS A 102 9.08 -2.55 -1.00
CA HIS A 102 8.95 -1.85 0.26
C HIS A 102 10.17 -2.12 1.15
N PHE A 103 10.52 -3.39 1.35
CA PHE A 103 11.56 -3.80 2.29
C PHE A 103 12.99 -3.75 1.74
N ALA A 104 13.21 -3.74 0.42
CA ALA A 104 14.56 -3.61 -0.18
C ALA A 104 15.29 -2.29 0.15
N SER A 105 14.65 -1.41 0.90
CA SER A 105 14.97 0.01 1.05
C SER A 105 14.28 0.59 2.29
N ALA A 106 13.73 -0.28 3.13
CA ALA A 106 13.10 0.14 4.38
C ALA A 106 14.19 0.50 5.39
N THR A 107 14.04 1.65 6.01
CA THR A 107 14.93 2.21 7.03
C THR A 107 14.59 1.75 8.45
N PHE A 108 13.52 0.94 8.60
CA PHE A 108 12.98 0.53 9.90
C PHE A 108 13.43 -0.89 10.26
N GLU A 109 14.39 -0.96 11.16
CA GLU A 109 14.74 -2.20 11.86
C GLU A 109 13.95 -2.25 13.17
N THR A 110 12.85 -3.01 13.16
CA THR A 110 12.17 -3.45 14.37
C THR A 110 12.42 -4.95 14.52
N GLU A 111 12.60 -5.41 15.76
CA GLU A 111 12.82 -6.83 16.06
C GLU A 111 11.60 -7.68 15.68
N GLU A 112 10.40 -7.11 15.86
CA GLU A 112 9.14 -7.75 15.51
C GLU A 112 8.40 -6.93 14.45
N ARG A 113 7.82 -7.63 13.47
CA ARG A 113 7.02 -7.04 12.39
C ARG A 113 5.71 -7.77 12.24
N GLU A 114 4.63 -7.01 12.13
CA GLU A 114 3.33 -7.54 11.76
C GLU A 114 2.97 -7.09 10.34
N LEU A 115 2.50 -8.02 9.53
CA LEU A 115 1.98 -7.72 8.21
C LEU A 115 0.45 -7.72 8.27
N VAL A 116 -0.14 -6.54 8.11
CA VAL A 116 -1.59 -6.37 8.09
C VAL A 116 -2.05 -6.26 6.64
N LEU A 117 -2.86 -7.21 6.19
CA LEU A 117 -3.46 -7.23 4.87
C LEU A 117 -4.91 -6.74 4.96
N ASP A 118 -5.30 -5.81 4.09
CA ASP A 118 -6.69 -5.39 3.98
C ASP A 118 -7.61 -6.56 3.55
N ARG A 119 -8.92 -6.43 3.79
CA ARG A 119 -9.90 -7.49 3.55
C ARG A 119 -9.99 -7.84 2.07
N PHE A 120 -9.47 -9.01 1.73
CA PHE A 120 -9.84 -9.71 0.52
C PHE A 120 -10.88 -10.79 0.87
N GLU A 121 -11.92 -10.91 0.04
CA GLU A 121 -12.74 -12.12 0.03
C GLU A 121 -11.84 -13.27 -0.42
N MET A 122 -11.50 -14.13 0.54
CA MET A 122 -10.61 -15.28 0.38
C MET A 122 -11.17 -16.43 1.20
N SER A 123 -11.10 -17.65 0.67
CA SER A 123 -11.32 -18.85 1.46
C SER A 123 -10.24 -18.97 2.55
N LEU A 124 -10.50 -19.80 3.57
CA LEU A 124 -9.48 -20.11 4.58
C LEU A 124 -8.22 -20.70 3.93
N ASP A 125 -8.38 -21.60 2.98
CA ASP A 125 -7.27 -22.23 2.26
C ASP A 125 -6.42 -21.20 1.50
N ASP A 126 -7.07 -20.24 0.82
CA ASP A 126 -6.36 -19.16 0.12
C ASP A 126 -5.55 -18.28 1.09
N ARG A 127 -6.05 -18.07 2.32
CA ARG A 127 -5.34 -17.31 3.36
C ARG A 127 -4.11 -18.07 3.84
N LEU A 128 -4.28 -19.34 4.20
CA LEU A 128 -3.18 -20.20 4.63
C LEU A 128 -2.10 -20.31 3.54
N ASN A 129 -2.52 -20.51 2.28
CA ASN A 129 -1.61 -20.53 1.14
C ASN A 129 -0.85 -19.21 0.95
N LEU A 130 -1.51 -18.07 1.19
CA LEU A 130 -0.84 -16.76 1.11
C LEU A 130 0.16 -16.56 2.24
N GLU A 131 -0.20 -16.93 3.46
CA GLU A 131 0.69 -16.86 4.62
C GLU A 131 1.93 -17.72 4.40
N GLU A 132 1.76 -18.97 3.97
CA GLU A 132 2.85 -19.87 3.64
C GLU A 132 3.73 -19.30 2.50
N TYR A 133 3.11 -18.77 1.45
CA TYR A 133 3.80 -18.15 0.31
C TYR A 133 4.66 -16.94 0.70
N ILE A 134 4.26 -16.19 1.73
CA ILE A 134 5.03 -15.05 2.26
C ILE A 134 6.11 -15.55 3.24
N ARG A 135 5.77 -16.46 4.15
CA ARG A 135 6.70 -16.95 5.19
C ARG A 135 7.86 -17.77 4.64
N ASN A 136 7.64 -18.51 3.56
CA ASN A 136 8.69 -19.32 2.91
C ASN A 136 9.61 -18.49 2.01
N ASP A 137 9.52 -17.17 2.03
CA ASP A 137 10.36 -16.30 1.21
C ASP A 137 11.53 -15.70 2.00
N TYR A 138 12.74 -16.15 1.68
CA TYR A 138 13.96 -15.69 2.34
C TYR A 138 14.41 -14.27 1.96
N GLU A 139 13.85 -13.67 0.90
CA GLU A 139 14.12 -12.26 0.56
C GLU A 139 13.25 -11.30 1.39
N LEU A 140 12.21 -11.80 2.08
CA LEU A 140 11.34 -11.00 2.95
C LEU A 140 11.80 -11.07 4.42
N PRO A 141 11.52 -10.01 5.21
CA PRO A 141 11.76 -10.08 6.65
C PRO A 141 10.83 -11.12 7.29
N ALA A 142 11.27 -11.66 8.43
CA ALA A 142 10.40 -12.49 9.25
C ALA A 142 9.24 -11.65 9.81
N PHE A 143 8.01 -12.11 9.55
CA PHE A 143 6.80 -11.54 10.14
C PHE A 143 6.35 -12.39 11.32
N LYS A 144 6.17 -11.76 12.49
CA LYS A 144 5.63 -12.42 13.67
C LYS A 144 4.19 -12.85 13.41
N HIS A 145 3.37 -11.90 12.97
CA HIS A 145 1.97 -12.12 12.60
C HIS A 145 1.70 -11.64 11.16
N ILE A 146 0.88 -12.40 10.44
CA ILE A 146 0.25 -11.98 9.18
C ILE A 146 -1.24 -11.96 9.48
N THR A 147 -1.85 -10.79 9.52
CA THR A 147 -3.25 -10.61 9.93
C THR A 147 -4.06 -10.06 8.78
N HIS A 148 -5.32 -10.48 8.69
CA HIS A 148 -6.27 -9.97 7.72
C HIS A 148 -7.24 -9.01 8.40
N ALA A 149 -6.98 -7.72 8.22
CA ALA A 149 -7.77 -6.58 8.68
C ALA A 149 -8.34 -6.71 10.10
N ASP A 150 -7.51 -6.32 11.08
CA ASP A 150 -7.92 -6.13 12.47
C ASP A 150 -8.48 -4.72 12.70
N SER A 151 -9.50 -4.62 13.55
CA SER A 151 -10.02 -3.37 14.10
C SER A 151 -8.94 -2.42 14.63
N ILE A 152 -7.86 -2.97 15.21
CA ILE A 152 -6.75 -2.18 15.78
C ILE A 152 -6.02 -1.36 14.71
N TYR A 153 -6.02 -1.82 13.46
CA TYR A 153 -5.26 -1.24 12.35
C TYR A 153 -6.12 -0.48 11.33
N VAL A 154 -7.42 -0.29 11.63
CA VAL A 154 -8.39 0.31 10.70
C VAL A 154 -7.98 1.69 10.23
N GLU A 155 -7.42 2.52 11.10
CA GLU A 155 -7.04 3.88 10.73
C GLU A 155 -5.87 3.92 9.76
N MET A 156 -4.85 3.08 9.95
CA MET A 156 -3.74 2.98 9.00
C MET A 156 -4.18 2.36 7.67
N LEU A 157 -5.11 1.39 7.71
CA LEU A 157 -5.74 0.86 6.49
C LEU A 157 -6.49 1.98 5.74
N GLN A 158 -7.21 2.85 6.44
CA GLN A 158 -7.88 4.00 5.83
C GLN A 158 -6.89 5.03 5.28
N VAL A 159 -5.74 5.24 5.92
CA VAL A 159 -4.65 6.07 5.36
C VAL A 159 -4.16 5.45 4.04
N THR A 160 -3.93 4.14 4.00
CA THR A 160 -3.51 3.47 2.74
C THR A 160 -4.54 3.61 1.63
N ASP A 161 -5.83 3.41 1.89
CA ASP A 161 -6.89 3.57 0.89
C ASP A 161 -6.97 5.04 0.43
N MET A 162 -6.91 5.98 1.37
CA MET A 162 -6.94 7.41 1.06
C MET A 162 -5.80 7.84 0.14
N LEU A 163 -4.60 7.31 0.32
CA LEU A 163 -3.44 7.59 -0.54
C LEU A 163 -3.53 6.86 -1.89
N ALA A 164 -4.08 5.65 -1.91
CA ALA A 164 -4.20 4.85 -3.12
C ALA A 164 -5.03 5.55 -4.21
N GLY A 165 -6.15 6.17 -3.85
CA GLY A 165 -7.04 6.85 -4.80
C GLY A 165 -6.35 7.94 -5.64
N PRO A 166 -5.81 9.00 -5.02
CA PRO A 166 -5.08 10.06 -5.71
C PRO A 166 -3.81 9.55 -6.41
N PHE A 167 -3.10 8.59 -5.81
CA PHE A 167 -1.92 7.99 -6.43
C PHE A 167 -2.25 7.27 -7.74
N LYS A 168 -3.44 6.67 -7.85
CA LYS A 168 -3.92 6.09 -9.12
C LYS A 168 -3.99 7.13 -10.24
N GLU A 169 -4.44 8.34 -9.95
CA GLU A 169 -4.52 9.43 -10.94
C GLU A 169 -3.12 9.90 -11.34
N VAL A 170 -2.15 9.91 -10.40
CA VAL A 170 -0.72 10.14 -10.70
C VAL A 170 -0.18 9.06 -11.65
N ALA A 171 -0.42 7.79 -11.33
CA ALA A 171 0.04 6.67 -12.15
C ALA A 171 -0.59 6.65 -13.57
N LEU A 172 -1.80 7.19 -13.71
CA LEU A 172 -2.49 7.35 -15.00
C LEU A 172 -2.12 8.64 -15.73
N GLN A 173 -1.22 9.46 -15.19
CA GLN A 173 -0.84 10.79 -15.72
C GLN A 173 -2.04 11.76 -15.84
N LEU A 174 -3.04 11.62 -14.97
CA LEU A 174 -4.23 12.46 -14.91
C LEU A 174 -4.19 13.50 -13.77
N ALA A 175 -3.24 13.36 -12.85
CA ALA A 175 -3.04 14.28 -11.74
C ALA A 175 -2.35 15.60 -12.17
N ASP A 176 -2.74 16.70 -11.53
CA ASP A 176 -2.00 17.96 -11.60
C ASP A 176 -0.63 17.88 -10.88
N ASP A 177 0.23 18.88 -11.11
CA ASP A 177 1.59 18.88 -10.56
C ASP A 177 1.59 19.07 -9.04
N GLU A 178 0.61 19.78 -8.49
CA GLU A 178 0.43 19.94 -7.05
C GLU A 178 0.20 18.59 -6.36
N LEU A 179 -0.68 17.75 -6.91
CA LEU A 179 -0.96 16.43 -6.36
C LEU A 179 0.26 15.50 -6.49
N LYS A 180 1.01 15.59 -7.59
CA LYS A 180 2.25 14.81 -7.77
C LYS A 180 3.29 15.19 -6.70
N GLU A 181 3.51 16.48 -6.50
CA GLU A 181 4.46 16.99 -5.50
C GLU A 181 4.04 16.58 -4.08
N ALA A 182 2.76 16.73 -3.74
CA ALA A 182 2.26 16.35 -2.43
C ALA A 182 2.42 14.84 -2.12
N LEU A 183 2.43 13.98 -3.15
CA LEU A 183 2.60 12.53 -3.01
C LEU A 183 4.04 12.05 -3.23
N ALA A 184 5.01 12.96 -3.39
CA ALA A 184 6.40 12.60 -3.70
C ALA A 184 7.07 11.74 -2.61
N PHE A 185 6.56 11.76 -1.37
CA PHE A 185 7.02 10.89 -0.28
C PHE A 185 6.62 9.41 -0.46
N VAL A 186 5.69 9.11 -1.36
CA VAL A 186 5.30 7.73 -1.69
C VAL A 186 6.28 7.17 -2.71
N ARG A 187 6.96 6.09 -2.35
CA ARG A 187 7.87 5.40 -3.26
C ARG A 187 7.10 4.53 -4.23
N VAL A 188 7.54 4.46 -5.48
CA VAL A 188 6.75 3.86 -6.56
C VAL A 188 7.59 2.91 -7.41
N LYS A 189 7.00 1.78 -7.82
CA LYS A 189 7.59 0.89 -8.82
C LYS A 189 6.55 0.44 -9.86
N ASP A 190 6.88 0.61 -11.14
CA ASP A 190 6.18 -0.06 -12.24
C ASP A 190 6.67 -1.52 -12.32
N ILE A 191 5.76 -2.47 -12.17
CA ILE A 191 6.03 -3.91 -12.25
C ILE A 191 5.37 -4.55 -13.48
N THR A 192 5.03 -3.75 -14.50
CA THR A 192 4.46 -4.22 -15.77
C THR A 192 5.37 -5.24 -16.44
N PHE A 193 6.68 -4.98 -16.43
CA PHE A 193 7.70 -5.84 -17.02
C PHE A 193 8.53 -6.49 -15.92
N VAL A 194 8.15 -7.70 -15.55
CA VAL A 194 8.91 -8.49 -14.59
C VAL A 194 9.93 -9.25 -15.41
N GLY A 195 11.20 -8.84 -15.34
CA GLY A 195 12.28 -9.54 -16.02
C GLY A 195 12.21 -11.04 -15.69
N LYS A 196 12.37 -11.89 -16.70
CA LYS A 196 12.66 -13.31 -16.46
C LYS A 196 13.98 -13.35 -15.69
N ARG A 197 13.92 -13.53 -14.37
CA ARG A 197 15.08 -14.00 -13.61
C ARG A 197 15.41 -15.40 -14.11
#